data_AF-A0A8S3IAN5-F1
#
_entry.id   AF-A0A8S3IAN5-F1
#
_cell.length_a   1.000
_cell.length_b   1.000
_cell.length_c   1.000
_cell.angle_alpha   90.00
_cell.angle_beta   90.00
_cell.angle_gamma   90.00
#
_symmetry.space_group_name_H-M   'P 1'
#
loop_
_entity.id
_entity.type
_entity.pdbx_description
1 polymer ?
#
loop_
_entity_poly.entity_id
_entity_poly.type
_entity_poly.pdbx_seq_one_letter_code
_entity_poly.pdbx_strand_id
1 'polypeptide(L)'
;FLAYVGAFTFEFRHELLRELWEKDLLEKNVPLSQPIRLDELLTSDVEISKWTSEGLPPDELSVQNGILTTQSSRFPYCIDPQQQALKWIKKREEKSNLKILTFHDSDFLKHLEMSIKYGFPILFQDCDEYIDPVIENVLEKNVRGIEGRQFVVLGDKEVDYDPSFRLYLTSKLPNPRLTPAHFGKSMVINYTVTLKGLEDQLLAVIVKNERRELEEQRERLIQEMSINKKLLKDLEDALLRELSNSTGNMLDNVELISTLEETKSKADEVNEK
;
A
#
# COMPACT_ATOMS: atom_id res chain seq x y z
N PHE A 1 11.57 1.56 10.19
CA PHE A 1 10.44 0.76 9.66
C PHE A 1 10.60 0.50 8.15
N LEU A 2 10.37 1.48 7.28
CA LEU A 2 10.28 1.33 5.81
C LEU A 2 11.48 0.70 5.07
N ALA A 3 12.65 0.62 5.71
CA ALA A 3 13.87 0.12 5.06
C ALA A 3 14.22 -1.33 5.43
N TYR A 4 13.97 -1.74 6.68
CA TYR A 4 14.61 -2.93 7.26
C TYR A 4 13.63 -4.02 7.70
N VAL A 5 12.41 -3.64 8.09
CA VAL A 5 11.55 -4.57 8.85
C VAL A 5 10.76 -5.53 7.97
N GLY A 6 10.67 -5.27 6.67
CA GLY A 6 9.73 -5.94 5.77
C GLY A 6 9.90 -7.46 5.71
N ALA A 7 11.14 -7.95 5.72
CA ALA A 7 11.40 -9.39 5.58
C ALA A 7 11.06 -10.20 6.84
N PHE A 8 10.86 -9.54 7.99
CA PHE A 8 10.69 -10.21 9.27
C PHE A 8 9.23 -10.54 9.60
N THR A 9 9.05 -11.50 10.51
CA THR A 9 7.73 -11.86 11.07
C THR A 9 7.21 -10.75 11.98
N PHE A 10 5.92 -10.77 12.27
CA PHE A 10 5.27 -9.77 13.11
C PHE A 10 5.95 -9.62 14.48
N GLU A 11 6.25 -10.73 15.15
CA GLU A 11 6.85 -10.75 16.48
C GLU A 11 8.22 -10.07 16.49
N PHE A 12 9.04 -10.36 15.47
CA PHE A 12 10.36 -9.77 15.35
C PHE A 12 10.29 -8.29 14.96
N ARG A 13 9.31 -7.89 14.13
CA ARG A 13 9.05 -6.47 13.86
C ARG A 13 8.68 -5.75 15.15
N HIS A 14 7.82 -6.33 15.98
CA HIS A 14 7.41 -5.77 17.26
C HIS A 14 8.60 -5.60 18.20
N GLU A 15 9.44 -6.64 18.35
CA GLU A 15 10.66 -6.59 19.16
C GLU A 15 11.62 -5.48 18.67
N LEU A 16 11.91 -5.43 17.36
CA LEU A 16 12.79 -4.40 16.80
C LEU A 16 12.25 -2.99 17.06
N LEU A 17 10.95 -2.76 16.81
CA LEU A 17 10.36 -1.43 16.86
C LEU A 17 10.16 -0.94 18.29
N ARG A 18 9.55 -1.76 19.15
CA ARG A 18 9.12 -1.38 20.51
C ARG A 18 10.20 -1.61 21.55
N GLU A 19 10.80 -2.80 21.55
CA GLU A 19 11.68 -3.22 22.63
C GLU A 19 13.13 -2.75 22.43
N LEU A 20 13.55 -2.60 21.17
CA LEU A 20 14.91 -2.19 20.82
C LEU A 20 14.99 -0.73 20.40
N TRP A 21 14.35 -0.34 19.29
CA TRP A 21 14.55 1.00 18.71
C TRP A 21 13.88 2.10 19.52
N GLU A 22 12.61 1.94 19.90
CA GLU A 22 11.91 2.93 20.72
C GLU A 22 12.60 3.11 22.09
N LYS A 23 13.04 2.01 22.70
CA LYS A 23 13.81 2.03 23.96
C LYS A 23 15.18 2.71 23.82
N ASP A 24 15.95 2.39 22.78
CA ASP A 24 17.28 3.01 22.52
C ASP A 24 17.16 4.52 22.28
N LEU A 25 16.11 4.96 21.56
CA LEU A 25 15.84 6.38 21.35
C LEU A 25 15.52 7.10 22.67
N LEU A 26 14.76 6.45 23.55
CA LEU A 26 14.44 6.98 24.88
C LEU A 26 15.67 7.08 25.78
N GLU A 27 16.50 6.04 25.82
CA GLU A 27 17.75 6.03 26.59
C GLU A 27 18.72 7.13 26.11
N LYS A 28 18.70 7.44 24.82
CA LYS A 28 19.50 8.52 24.20
C LYS A 28 18.86 9.90 24.33
N ASN A 29 17.70 10.03 24.97
CA ASN A 29 16.94 11.28 25.09
C ASN A 29 16.65 11.95 23.74
N VAL A 30 16.41 11.16 22.69
CA VAL A 30 15.94 11.68 21.42
C VAL A 30 14.47 12.07 21.56
N PRO A 31 14.05 13.30 21.19
CA PRO A 31 12.65 13.68 21.25
C PRO A 31 11.79 12.80 20.35
N LEU A 32 10.75 12.16 20.91
CA LEU A 32 9.80 11.32 20.19
C LEU A 32 8.38 11.50 20.73
N SER A 33 7.40 11.48 19.83
CA SER A 33 5.99 11.47 20.19
C SER A 33 5.63 10.13 20.84
N GLN A 34 5.01 10.16 22.02
CA GLN A 34 4.59 8.96 22.74
C GLN A 34 3.06 8.93 22.89
N PRO A 35 2.41 7.80 22.57
CA PRO A 35 2.97 6.58 21.97
C PRO A 35 3.33 6.76 20.48
N ILE A 36 4.37 6.09 19.99
CA ILE A 36 4.66 6.06 18.54
C ILE A 36 3.61 5.20 17.85
N ARG A 37 2.80 5.79 16.98
CA ARG A 37 1.84 5.08 16.11
C ARG A 37 2.28 5.19 14.66
N LEU A 38 2.94 4.13 14.17
CA LEU A 38 3.49 4.08 12.81
C LEU A 38 2.39 4.12 11.73
N ASP A 39 1.25 3.54 12.04
CA ASP A 39 0.04 3.57 11.23
C ASP A 39 -0.48 5.01 11.05
N GLU A 40 -0.55 5.80 12.10
CA GLU A 40 -0.99 7.21 11.99
C GLU A 40 0.02 8.11 11.26
N LEU A 41 1.31 7.75 11.29
CA LEU A 41 2.37 8.53 10.67
C LEU A 41 2.57 8.24 9.18
N LEU A 42 2.37 6.99 8.76
CA LEU A 42 2.70 6.51 7.41
C LEU A 42 1.47 6.20 6.57
N THR A 43 0.29 6.22 7.16
CA THR A 43 -0.98 6.02 6.46
C THR A 43 -2.10 6.81 7.14
N SER A 44 -3.34 6.60 6.70
CA SER A 44 -4.53 7.22 7.26
C SER A 44 -5.65 6.19 7.36
N ASP A 45 -6.64 6.45 8.20
CA ASP A 45 -7.82 5.58 8.32
C ASP A 45 -8.56 5.40 7.00
N VAL A 46 -8.51 6.40 6.11
CA VAL A 46 -9.07 6.33 4.76
C VAL A 46 -8.31 5.33 3.91
N GLU A 47 -6.97 5.38 3.94
CA GLU A 47 -6.12 4.42 3.21
C GLU A 47 -6.27 3.00 3.74
N ILE A 48 -6.26 2.81 5.07
CA ILE A 48 -6.46 1.51 5.70
C ILE A 48 -7.82 0.93 5.30
N SER A 49 -8.89 1.74 5.41
CA SER A 49 -10.25 1.32 5.02
C SER A 49 -10.33 0.97 3.53
N LYS A 50 -9.62 1.72 2.68
CA LYS A 50 -9.48 1.40 1.26
C LYS A 50 -8.80 0.05 1.06
N TRP A 51 -7.69 -0.23 1.73
CA TRP A 51 -7.02 -1.54 1.63
C TRP A 51 -7.90 -2.68 2.11
N THR A 52 -8.68 -2.46 3.18
CA THR A 52 -9.67 -3.43 3.66
C THR A 52 -10.75 -3.70 2.61
N SER A 53 -11.27 -2.67 1.94
CA SER A 53 -12.23 -2.85 0.84
C SER A 53 -11.63 -3.53 -0.39
N GLU A 54 -10.30 -3.47 -0.56
CA GLU A 54 -9.53 -4.16 -1.60
C GLU A 54 -9.14 -5.60 -1.21
N GLY A 55 -9.51 -6.05 -0.01
CA GLY A 55 -9.30 -7.42 0.47
C GLY A 55 -8.04 -7.64 1.31
N LEU A 56 -7.33 -6.59 1.70
CA LEU A 56 -6.26 -6.68 2.70
C LEU A 56 -6.88 -6.74 4.11
N PRO A 57 -6.58 -7.72 4.95
CA PRO A 57 -7.11 -7.78 6.30
C PRO A 57 -6.73 -6.54 7.12
N PRO A 58 -7.58 -6.11 8.08
CA PRO A 58 -7.34 -4.93 8.90
C PRO A 58 -6.42 -5.20 10.12
N ASP A 59 -5.78 -6.37 10.19
CA ASP A 59 -4.86 -6.67 11.28
C ASP A 59 -3.55 -5.87 11.17
N GLU A 60 -2.84 -5.73 12.29
CA GLU A 60 -1.65 -4.88 12.38
C GLU A 60 -0.53 -5.30 11.40
N LEU A 61 -0.30 -6.61 11.20
CA LEU A 61 0.72 -7.08 10.27
C LEU A 61 0.32 -6.74 8.82
N SER A 62 -0.94 -6.99 8.47
CA SER A 62 -1.47 -6.67 7.13
C SER A 62 -1.41 -5.17 6.85
N VAL A 63 -1.76 -4.31 7.81
CA VAL A 63 -1.60 -2.85 7.68
C VAL A 63 -0.13 -2.47 7.49
N GLN A 64 0.78 -3.02 8.30
CA GLN A 64 2.23 -2.79 8.13
C GLN A 64 2.72 -3.23 6.74
N ASN A 65 2.25 -4.37 6.24
CA ASN A 65 2.56 -4.86 4.89
C ASN A 65 2.00 -3.94 3.81
N GLY A 66 0.79 -3.39 4.01
CA GLY A 66 0.20 -2.37 3.16
C GLY A 66 1.06 -1.11 3.08
N ILE A 67 1.52 -0.60 4.22
CA ILE A 67 2.43 0.54 4.32
C ILE A 67 3.74 0.24 3.59
N LEU A 68 4.37 -0.90 3.86
CA LEU A 68 5.64 -1.27 3.21
C LEU A 68 5.49 -1.42 1.69
N THR A 69 4.37 -1.94 1.20
CA THR A 69 4.13 -2.13 -0.23
C THR A 69 3.91 -0.80 -0.96
N THR A 70 3.41 0.22 -0.27
CA THR A 70 2.95 1.47 -0.89
C THR A 70 3.89 2.65 -0.65
N GLN A 71 4.50 2.73 0.53
CA GLN A 71 5.32 3.85 0.97
C GLN A 71 6.82 3.58 0.91
N SER A 72 7.25 2.33 0.67
CA SER A 72 8.67 2.05 0.55
C SER A 72 9.26 2.64 -0.74
N SER A 73 10.51 3.12 -0.64
CA SER A 73 11.21 3.72 -1.77
C SER A 73 11.58 2.70 -2.85
N ARG A 74 11.76 1.42 -2.47
CA ARG A 74 12.11 0.32 -3.37
C ARG A 74 10.87 -0.46 -3.77
N PHE A 75 10.90 -1.10 -4.94
CA PHE A 75 9.74 -1.90 -5.36
C PHE A 75 9.56 -3.13 -4.46
N PRO A 76 8.30 -3.47 -4.10
CA PRO A 76 8.00 -4.58 -3.21
C PRO A 76 8.24 -5.94 -3.87
N TYR A 77 8.90 -6.83 -3.12
CA TYR A 77 8.95 -8.25 -3.35
C TYR A 77 8.19 -8.95 -2.22
N CYS A 78 7.02 -9.49 -2.52
CA CYS A 78 6.14 -10.10 -1.54
C CYS A 78 6.37 -11.61 -1.47
N ILE A 79 6.84 -12.09 -0.32
CA ILE A 79 6.87 -13.52 0.03
C ILE A 79 5.45 -13.89 0.46
N ASP A 80 4.67 -14.47 -0.44
CA ASP A 80 3.21 -14.56 -0.34
C ASP A 80 2.70 -15.99 -0.65
N PRO A 81 2.98 -16.98 0.22
CA PRO A 81 2.57 -18.36 -0.01
C PRO A 81 1.05 -18.56 -0.08
N GLN A 82 0.28 -17.72 0.64
CA GLN A 82 -1.19 -17.75 0.62
C GLN A 82 -1.82 -16.85 -0.47
N GLN A 83 -1.02 -16.16 -1.27
CA GLN A 83 -1.47 -15.26 -2.35
C GLN A 83 -2.38 -14.12 -1.86
N GLN A 84 -2.18 -13.63 -0.64
CA GLN A 84 -2.92 -12.51 -0.07
C GLN A 84 -2.50 -11.18 -0.71
N ALA A 85 -1.19 -10.91 -0.78
CA ALA A 85 -0.66 -9.72 -1.45
C ALA A 85 -1.08 -9.71 -2.92
N LEU A 86 -1.01 -10.88 -3.57
CA LEU A 86 -1.40 -11.04 -4.96
C LEU A 86 -2.85 -10.61 -5.22
N LYS A 87 -3.79 -11.12 -4.41
CA LYS A 87 -5.21 -10.79 -4.54
C LYS A 87 -5.46 -9.30 -4.27
N TRP A 88 -4.84 -8.77 -3.23
CA TRP A 88 -4.97 -7.36 -2.86
C TRP A 88 -4.44 -6.43 -3.96
N ILE A 89 -3.21 -6.65 -4.46
CA ILE A 89 -2.62 -5.81 -5.52
C ILE A 89 -3.45 -5.85 -6.80
N LYS A 90 -3.97 -7.04 -7.18
CA LYS A 90 -4.88 -7.18 -8.32
C LYS A 90 -6.13 -6.32 -8.16
N LYS A 91 -6.71 -6.30 -6.96
CA LYS A 91 -7.92 -5.52 -6.69
C LYS A 91 -7.63 -4.02 -6.64
N ARG A 92 -6.53 -3.63 -6.01
CA ARG A 92 -6.06 -2.25 -5.90
C ARG A 92 -5.81 -1.61 -7.28
N GLU A 93 -5.08 -2.32 -8.14
CA GLU A 93 -4.67 -1.82 -9.46
C GLU A 93 -5.65 -2.20 -10.58
N GLU A 94 -6.85 -2.68 -10.24
CA GLU A 94 -7.89 -3.11 -11.20
C GLU A 94 -8.27 -1.98 -12.18
N LYS A 95 -8.31 -0.73 -11.69
CA LYS A 95 -8.64 0.46 -12.48
C LYS A 95 -7.42 1.05 -13.21
N SER A 96 -6.21 0.59 -12.90
CA SER A 96 -4.94 1.14 -13.38
C SER A 96 -4.36 0.37 -14.58
N ASN A 97 -5.10 -0.58 -15.17
CA ASN A 97 -4.62 -1.48 -16.23
C ASN A 97 -3.43 -2.36 -15.82
N LEU A 98 -3.47 -2.94 -14.62
CA LEU A 98 -2.44 -3.87 -14.13
C LEU A 98 -2.11 -4.97 -15.15
N LYS A 99 -0.82 -5.10 -15.48
CA LYS A 99 -0.29 -6.23 -16.26
C LYS A 99 0.28 -7.28 -15.32
N ILE A 100 -0.11 -8.53 -15.55
CA ILE A 100 0.33 -9.68 -14.76
C ILE A 100 1.12 -10.59 -15.67
N LEU A 101 2.37 -10.89 -15.31
CA LEU A 101 3.29 -11.68 -16.12
C LEU A 101 4.13 -12.60 -15.26
N THR A 102 4.91 -13.47 -15.90
CA THR A 102 6.01 -14.24 -15.31
C THR A 102 7.29 -13.96 -16.09
N PHE A 103 8.46 -14.22 -15.49
CA PHE A 103 9.73 -14.12 -16.23
C PHE A 103 9.89 -15.20 -17.32
N HIS A 104 9.00 -16.18 -17.36
CA HIS A 104 8.97 -17.20 -18.42
C HIS A 104 8.21 -16.75 -19.67
N ASP A 105 7.47 -15.64 -19.60
CA ASP A 105 6.69 -15.15 -20.74
C ASP A 105 7.63 -14.54 -21.79
N SER A 106 7.65 -15.09 -23.00
CA SER A 106 8.58 -14.68 -24.06
C SER A 106 8.52 -13.19 -24.44
N ASP A 107 7.41 -12.51 -24.13
CA ASP A 107 7.15 -11.12 -24.42
C ASP A 107 7.13 -10.22 -23.18
N PHE A 108 7.57 -10.71 -22.01
CA PHE A 108 7.53 -9.94 -20.77
C PHE A 108 8.29 -8.62 -20.89
N LEU A 109 9.43 -8.61 -21.61
CA LEU A 109 10.24 -7.42 -21.84
C LEU A 109 9.49 -6.33 -22.59
N LYS A 110 8.69 -6.70 -23.58
CA LYS A 110 7.88 -5.74 -24.36
C LYS A 110 6.80 -5.12 -23.50
N HIS A 111 6.13 -5.95 -22.70
CA HIS A 111 5.12 -5.47 -21.76
C HIS A 111 5.73 -4.56 -20.69
N LEU A 112 6.90 -4.91 -20.14
CA LEU A 112 7.62 -4.08 -19.19
C LEU A 112 8.05 -2.74 -19.79
N GLU A 113 8.60 -2.74 -21.02
CA GLU A 113 8.95 -1.53 -21.76
C GLU A 113 7.73 -0.59 -21.90
N MET A 114 6.58 -1.13 -22.32
CA MET A 114 5.34 -0.36 -22.44
C MET A 114 4.82 0.15 -21.09
N SER A 115 4.86 -0.69 -20.06
CA SER A 115 4.41 -0.33 -18.71
C SER A 115 5.25 0.80 -18.11
N ILE A 116 6.58 0.76 -18.29
CA ILE A 116 7.48 1.83 -17.84
C ILE A 116 7.16 3.14 -18.57
N LYS A 117 6.96 3.07 -19.90
CA LYS A 117 6.70 4.23 -20.75
C LYS A 117 5.37 4.92 -20.49
N TYR A 118 4.33 4.14 -20.18
CA TYR A 118 2.96 4.65 -20.01
C TYR A 118 2.49 4.66 -18.55
N GLY A 119 3.37 4.32 -17.60
CA GLY A 119 3.05 4.33 -16.18
C GLY A 119 2.11 3.21 -15.71
N PHE A 120 1.89 2.17 -16.52
CA PHE A 120 1.02 1.07 -16.13
C PHE A 120 1.68 0.19 -15.07
N PRO A 121 0.96 -0.17 -13.99
CA PRO A 121 1.49 -1.07 -12.98
C PRO A 121 1.70 -2.46 -13.58
N ILE A 122 2.77 -3.12 -13.15
CA ILE A 122 3.12 -4.47 -13.57
C ILE A 122 3.41 -5.35 -12.35
N LEU A 123 2.88 -6.56 -12.35
CA LEU A 123 3.10 -7.55 -11.31
C LEU A 123 3.68 -8.81 -11.94
N PHE A 124 4.88 -9.19 -11.51
CA PHE A 124 5.44 -10.50 -11.83
C PHE A 124 5.05 -11.51 -10.75
N GLN A 125 4.44 -12.61 -11.20
CA GLN A 125 4.07 -13.76 -10.37
C GLN A 125 5.15 -14.82 -10.40
N ASP A 126 5.15 -15.67 -9.38
CA ASP A 126 6.00 -16.85 -9.28
C ASP A 126 7.49 -16.52 -9.45
N CYS A 127 7.88 -15.35 -8.92
CA CYS A 127 9.25 -14.87 -8.88
C CYS A 127 9.99 -15.53 -7.72
N ASP A 128 10.20 -16.84 -7.80
CA ASP A 128 10.70 -17.64 -6.69
C ASP A 128 12.15 -17.30 -6.31
N GLU A 129 13.15 -17.87 -7.00
CA GLU A 129 14.57 -17.57 -6.75
C GLU A 129 15.25 -16.92 -7.97
N TYR A 130 14.55 -16.88 -9.10
CA TYR A 130 15.03 -16.28 -10.34
C TYR A 130 14.33 -14.94 -10.58
N ILE A 131 15.13 -13.88 -10.64
CA ILE A 131 14.75 -12.56 -11.12
C ILE A 131 15.66 -12.26 -12.30
N ASP A 132 15.08 -11.95 -13.45
CA ASP A 132 15.90 -11.72 -14.64
C ASP A 132 16.77 -10.45 -14.47
N PRO A 133 18.12 -10.55 -14.62
CA PRO A 133 19.01 -9.41 -14.42
C PRO A 133 18.70 -8.20 -15.31
N VAL A 134 18.00 -8.40 -16.42
CA VAL A 134 17.60 -7.31 -17.33
C VAL A 134 16.77 -6.22 -16.63
N ILE A 135 16.03 -6.58 -15.57
CA ILE A 135 15.16 -5.64 -14.83
C ILE A 135 15.86 -4.98 -13.64
N GLU A 136 17.14 -5.24 -13.39
CA GLU A 136 17.85 -4.72 -12.21
C GLU A 136 17.87 -3.20 -12.14
N ASN A 137 18.14 -2.52 -13.26
CA ASN A 137 18.11 -1.05 -13.32
C ASN A 137 16.72 -0.49 -12.99
N VAL A 138 15.66 -1.22 -13.36
CA VAL A 138 14.29 -0.85 -13.05
C VAL A 138 14.02 -1.05 -11.56
N LEU A 139 14.43 -2.18 -10.99
CA LEU A 139 14.28 -2.48 -9.55
C LEU A 139 14.98 -1.46 -8.67
N GLU A 140 16.20 -1.07 -9.03
CA GLU A 140 16.99 -0.06 -8.34
C GLU A 140 16.45 1.37 -8.53
N LYS A 141 15.45 1.56 -9.40
CA LYS A 141 14.97 2.88 -9.85
C LYS A 141 16.14 3.75 -10.32
N ASN A 142 17.06 3.18 -11.10
CA ASN A 142 18.20 3.89 -11.71
C ASN A 142 17.73 4.76 -12.89
N VAL A 143 16.86 5.71 -12.58
CA VAL A 143 16.28 6.67 -13.53
C VAL A 143 17.30 7.77 -13.79
N ARG A 144 17.62 7.98 -15.05
CA ARG A 144 18.56 8.98 -15.54
C ARG A 144 17.82 10.05 -16.33
N GLY A 145 18.45 11.21 -16.48
CA GLY A 145 17.90 12.33 -17.25
C GLY A 145 17.74 13.61 -16.44
N ILE A 146 17.32 14.66 -17.14
CA ILE A 146 17.08 16.01 -16.60
C ILE A 146 15.54 16.22 -16.55
N GLU A 147 15.06 17.25 -15.84
CA GLU A 147 13.63 17.60 -15.58
C GLU A 147 12.70 17.82 -16.81
N GLY A 148 12.99 17.24 -17.97
CA GLY A 148 12.07 17.17 -19.11
C GLY A 148 12.01 15.80 -19.80
N ARG A 149 12.95 14.89 -19.51
CA ARG A 149 12.95 13.51 -20.01
C ARG A 149 13.70 12.61 -19.05
N GLN A 150 12.95 11.84 -18.28
CA GLN A 150 13.47 10.78 -17.44
C GLN A 150 13.42 9.46 -18.21
N PHE A 151 14.45 8.63 -18.07
CA PHE A 151 14.51 7.32 -18.72
C PHE A 151 15.26 6.31 -17.84
N VAL A 152 14.99 5.03 -18.06
CA VAL A 152 15.70 3.91 -17.44
C VAL A 152 16.24 2.99 -18.53
N VAL A 153 17.43 2.42 -18.29
CA VAL A 153 18.04 1.48 -19.24
C VAL A 153 17.53 0.07 -18.96
N LEU A 154 16.79 -0.50 -19.90
CA LEU A 154 16.28 -1.87 -19.86
C LEU A 154 17.03 -2.71 -20.90
N GLY A 155 17.97 -3.55 -20.43
CA GLY A 155 18.90 -4.26 -21.31
C GLY A 155 19.81 -3.28 -22.06
N ASP A 156 19.66 -3.22 -23.38
CA ASP A 156 20.39 -2.34 -24.29
C ASP A 156 19.59 -1.10 -24.71
N LYS A 157 18.35 -0.94 -24.24
CA LYS A 157 17.45 0.14 -24.65
C LYS A 157 17.23 1.18 -23.56
N GLU A 158 17.11 2.43 -23.98
CA GLU A 158 16.62 3.51 -23.14
C GLU A 158 15.08 3.59 -23.26
N VAL A 159 14.40 3.47 -22.12
CA VAL A 159 12.94 3.54 -22.04
C VAL A 159 12.55 4.77 -21.24
N ASP A 160 11.73 5.65 -21.83
CA ASP A 160 11.21 6.82 -21.12
C ASP A 160 10.45 6.36 -19.87
N TYR A 161 10.73 6.99 -18.73
CA TYR A 161 10.25 6.57 -17.42
C TYR A 161 9.09 7.45 -16.96
N ASP A 162 7.94 6.84 -16.73
CA ASP A 162 6.79 7.53 -16.12
C ASP A 162 6.82 7.40 -14.57
N PRO A 163 6.75 8.51 -13.81
CA PRO A 163 6.75 8.47 -12.34
C PRO A 163 5.58 7.70 -11.69
N SER A 164 4.48 7.50 -12.42
CA SER A 164 3.34 6.69 -11.96
C SER A 164 3.59 5.19 -12.07
N PHE A 165 4.64 4.76 -12.78
CA PHE A 165 4.99 3.35 -12.91
C PHE A 165 5.18 2.67 -11.54
N ARG A 166 4.59 1.48 -11.40
CA ARG A 166 4.73 0.62 -10.22
C ARG A 166 5.05 -0.80 -10.65
N LEU A 167 5.98 -1.43 -9.94
CA LEU A 167 6.41 -2.80 -10.15
C LEU A 167 6.21 -3.58 -8.85
N TYR A 168 5.59 -4.75 -8.97
CA TYR A 168 5.37 -5.69 -7.87
C TYR A 168 5.97 -7.05 -8.23
N LEU A 169 6.65 -7.68 -7.28
CA LEU A 169 7.12 -9.06 -7.41
C LEU A 169 6.42 -9.90 -6.34
N THR A 170 6.00 -11.12 -6.70
CA THR A 170 5.36 -12.04 -5.75
C THR A 170 5.95 -13.44 -5.90
N SER A 171 6.15 -14.13 -4.76
CA SER A 171 6.68 -15.49 -4.68
C SER A 171 5.74 -16.36 -3.86
N LYS A 172 5.45 -17.58 -4.34
CA LYS A 172 4.68 -18.58 -3.58
C LYS A 172 5.55 -19.37 -2.62
N LEU A 173 6.88 -19.35 -2.79
CA LEU A 173 7.79 -19.98 -1.84
C LEU A 173 7.73 -19.24 -0.50
N PRO A 174 7.47 -19.94 0.63
CA PRO A 174 7.47 -19.32 1.96
C PRO A 174 8.84 -18.81 2.41
N ASN A 175 9.92 -19.39 1.88
CA ASN A 175 11.30 -19.05 2.23
C ASN A 175 12.20 -19.10 0.99
N PRO A 176 12.09 -18.11 0.08
CA PRO A 176 12.93 -18.05 -1.11
C PRO A 176 14.37 -17.71 -0.74
N ARG A 177 15.36 -18.36 -1.36
CA ARG A 177 16.78 -18.07 -1.12
C ARG A 177 17.22 -16.81 -1.86
N LEU A 178 16.85 -15.67 -1.30
CA LEU A 178 17.24 -14.37 -1.85
C LEU A 178 18.68 -14.02 -1.50
N THR A 179 19.42 -13.51 -2.49
CA THR A 179 20.78 -13.02 -2.30
C THR A 179 20.77 -11.65 -1.60
N PRO A 180 21.87 -11.22 -0.97
CA PRO A 180 21.98 -9.86 -0.43
C PRO A 180 21.71 -8.76 -1.46
N ALA A 181 22.03 -9.02 -2.74
CA ALA A 181 21.73 -8.11 -3.84
C ALA A 181 20.22 -7.90 -3.99
N HIS A 182 19.39 -8.95 -3.90
CA HIS A 182 17.94 -8.81 -3.94
C HIS A 182 17.42 -7.94 -2.79
N PHE A 183 17.88 -8.17 -1.55
CA PHE A 183 17.50 -7.33 -0.40
C PHE A 183 17.98 -5.88 -0.51
N GLY A 184 19.03 -5.61 -1.29
CA GLY A 184 19.48 -4.26 -1.61
C GLY A 184 18.56 -3.55 -2.61
N LYS A 185 18.13 -4.27 -3.66
CA LYS A 185 17.41 -3.71 -4.81
C LYS A 185 15.89 -3.64 -4.61
N SER A 186 15.30 -4.56 -3.85
CA SER A 186 13.85 -4.60 -3.60
C SER A 186 13.51 -4.48 -2.11
N MET A 187 12.28 -4.08 -1.83
CA MET A 187 11.69 -4.15 -0.50
C MET A 187 11.11 -5.54 -0.31
N VAL A 188 11.84 -6.44 0.35
CA VAL A 188 11.32 -7.77 0.67
C VAL A 188 10.30 -7.67 1.80
N ILE A 189 9.08 -8.16 1.58
CA ILE A 189 7.97 -8.09 2.51
C ILE A 189 7.45 -9.50 2.77
N ASN A 190 7.43 -9.89 4.05
CA ASN A 190 6.88 -11.14 4.49
C ASN A 190 5.35 -11.03 4.63
N TYR A 191 4.63 -11.70 3.73
CA TYR A 191 3.17 -11.83 3.74
C TYR A 191 2.69 -13.16 4.33
N THR A 192 3.58 -13.93 4.96
CA THR A 192 3.19 -15.17 5.64
C THR A 192 2.20 -14.84 6.75
N VAL A 193 1.04 -15.48 6.66
CA VAL A 193 -0.05 -15.28 7.62
C VAL A 193 0.37 -15.77 9.01
N THR A 194 0.11 -14.97 10.06
CA THR A 194 0.32 -15.37 11.46
C THR A 194 -0.81 -16.30 11.92
N LEU A 195 -0.60 -17.09 12.97
CA LEU A 195 -1.65 -17.98 13.50
C LEU A 195 -2.93 -17.21 13.82
N LYS A 196 -2.81 -16.04 14.46
CA LYS A 196 -3.93 -15.15 14.75
C LYS A 196 -4.60 -14.63 13.48
N GLY A 197 -3.81 -14.16 12.50
CA GLY A 197 -4.35 -13.71 11.22
C GLY A 197 -5.09 -14.81 10.46
N LEU A 198 -4.63 -16.06 10.56
CA LEU A 198 -5.30 -17.20 9.97
C LEU A 198 -6.60 -17.54 10.69
N GLU A 199 -6.63 -17.46 12.01
CA GLU A 199 -7.84 -17.64 12.82
C GLU A 199 -8.93 -16.65 12.42
N ASP A 200 -8.59 -15.36 12.32
CA ASP A 200 -9.52 -14.31 11.89
C ASP A 200 -10.04 -14.54 10.46
N GLN A 201 -9.17 -15.00 9.55
CA GLN A 201 -9.55 -15.34 8.18
C GLN A 201 -10.48 -16.56 8.11
N LEU A 202 -10.19 -17.61 8.87
CA LEU A 202 -11.01 -18.81 8.93
C LEU A 202 -12.37 -18.53 9.58
N LEU A 203 -12.40 -17.70 10.61
CA LEU A 203 -13.64 -17.24 11.23
C LEU A 203 -14.55 -16.55 10.20
N ALA A 204 -13.99 -15.66 9.36
CA ALA A 204 -14.75 -15.02 8.28
C ALA A 204 -15.31 -16.05 7.28
N VAL A 205 -14.54 -17.08 6.91
CA VAL A 205 -15.00 -18.15 6.01
C VAL A 205 -16.13 -18.97 6.64
N ILE A 206 -16.04 -19.31 7.92
CA ILE A 206 -17.08 -20.06 8.65
C ILE A 206 -18.36 -19.21 8.74
N VAL A 207 -18.24 -17.94 9.13
CA VAL A 207 -19.38 -17.01 9.21
C VAL A 207 -20.04 -16.85 7.84
N LYS A 208 -19.27 -16.78 6.76
CA LYS A 208 -19.79 -16.72 5.39
C LYS A 208 -20.63 -17.94 5.02
N ASN A 209 -20.23 -19.12 5.47
CA ASN A 209 -20.93 -20.37 5.18
C ASN A 209 -22.15 -20.59 6.08
N GLU A 210 -22.03 -20.32 7.38
CA GLU A 210 -23.12 -20.52 8.35
C GLU A 210 -24.16 -19.40 8.34
N ARG A 211 -23.71 -18.16 8.10
CA ARG A 211 -24.53 -16.94 8.18
C ARG A 211 -24.19 -15.99 7.04
N ARG A 212 -24.41 -16.46 5.81
CA ARG A 212 -24.11 -15.72 4.58
C ARG A 212 -24.65 -14.28 4.57
N GLU A 213 -25.87 -14.06 5.06
CA GLU A 213 -26.49 -12.73 5.10
C GLU A 213 -25.69 -11.74 5.96
N LEU A 214 -25.13 -12.19 7.10
CA LEU A 214 -24.30 -11.35 7.96
C LEU A 214 -22.96 -11.01 7.29
N GLU A 215 -22.34 -11.96 6.59
CA GLU A 215 -21.09 -11.68 5.89
C GLU A 215 -21.30 -10.76 4.69
N GLU A 216 -22.38 -10.94 3.92
CA GLU A 216 -22.74 -10.01 2.84
C GLU A 216 -23.05 -8.60 3.38
N GLN A 217 -23.71 -8.50 4.54
CA GLN A 217 -23.93 -7.23 5.21
C GLN A 217 -22.60 -6.60 5.66
N ARG A 218 -21.68 -7.39 6.22
CA ARG A 218 -20.33 -6.94 6.61
C ARG A 218 -19.53 -6.44 5.41
N GLU A 219 -19.50 -7.19 4.31
CA GLU A 219 -18.80 -6.79 3.07
C GLU A 219 -19.36 -5.46 2.53
N ARG A 220 -20.69 -5.28 2.52
CA ARG A 220 -21.33 -4.02 2.13
C ARG A 220 -20.94 -2.86 3.06
N LEU A 221 -21.01 -3.06 4.37
CA LEU A 221 -20.64 -2.05 5.36
C LEU A 221 -19.17 -1.62 5.23
N ILE A 222 -18.25 -2.56 4.94
CA ILE A 222 -16.83 -2.23 4.71
C ILE A 222 -16.66 -1.32 3.47
N GLN A 223 -17.39 -1.60 2.38
CA GLN A 223 -17.35 -0.77 1.18
C GLN A 223 -17.94 0.63 1.43
N GLU A 224 -19.10 0.69 2.08
CA GLU A 224 -19.75 1.96 2.45
C GLU A 224 -18.87 2.78 3.39
N MET A 225 -18.28 2.16 4.41
CA MET A 225 -17.37 2.83 5.34
C MET A 225 -16.15 3.41 4.63
N SER A 226 -15.57 2.70 3.67
CA SER A 226 -14.45 3.19 2.85
C SER A 226 -14.84 4.42 2.02
N ILE A 227 -16.01 4.38 1.38
CA ILE A 227 -16.54 5.51 0.60
C ILE A 227 -16.85 6.71 1.51
N ASN A 228 -17.49 6.47 2.64
CA ASN A 228 -17.89 7.50 3.59
C ASN A 228 -16.68 8.17 4.25
N LYS A 229 -15.69 7.39 4.70
CA LYS A 229 -14.44 7.94 5.25
C LYS A 229 -13.71 8.80 4.23
N LYS A 230 -13.67 8.36 2.97
CA LYS A 230 -13.08 9.17 1.89
C LYS A 230 -13.87 10.46 1.68
N LEU A 231 -15.20 10.40 1.61
CA LEU A 231 -16.06 11.57 1.42
C LEU A 231 -15.85 12.58 2.56
N LEU A 232 -15.82 12.12 3.81
CA LEU A 232 -15.54 12.98 4.98
C LEU A 232 -14.20 13.70 4.85
N LYS A 233 -13.15 12.98 4.44
CA LYS A 233 -11.83 13.57 4.24
C LYS A 233 -11.81 14.58 3.11
N ASP A 234 -12.45 14.26 1.99
CA ASP A 234 -12.55 15.17 0.83
C ASP A 234 -13.30 16.46 1.19
N LEU A 235 -14.36 16.36 2.01
CA LEU A 235 -15.11 17.52 2.53
C LEU A 235 -14.27 18.34 3.51
N GLU A 236 -13.55 17.70 4.43
CA GLU A 236 -12.65 18.37 5.37
C GLU A 236 -11.56 19.15 4.63
N ASP A 237 -10.92 18.52 3.64
CA ASP A 237 -9.87 19.14 2.84
C ASP A 237 -10.40 20.29 1.96
N ALA A 238 -11.62 20.15 1.42
CA ALA A 238 -12.30 21.23 0.69
C ALA A 238 -12.58 22.43 1.61
N LEU A 239 -13.10 22.18 2.80
CA LEU A 239 -13.38 23.21 3.81
C LEU A 239 -12.11 23.92 4.26
N LEU A 240 -11.02 23.18 4.50
CA LEU A 240 -9.71 23.78 4.82
C LEU A 240 -9.17 24.65 3.69
N ARG A 241 -9.36 24.23 2.42
CA ARG A 241 -8.98 25.04 1.26
C ARG A 241 -9.80 26.32 1.15
N GLU A 242 -11.11 26.23 1.34
CA GLU A 242 -11.98 27.42 1.32
C GLU A 242 -11.64 28.39 2.43
N LEU A 243 -11.42 27.90 3.66
CA LEU A 243 -10.96 28.73 4.79
C LEU A 243 -9.62 29.41 4.50
N SER A 244 -8.66 28.67 3.94
CA SER A 244 -7.33 29.22 3.58
C SER A 244 -7.40 30.27 2.47
N ASN A 245 -8.27 30.08 1.48
CA ASN A 245 -8.44 31.00 0.36
C ASN A 245 -9.34 32.20 0.69
N SER A 246 -10.13 32.12 1.76
CA SER A 246 -11.02 33.20 2.16
C SER A 246 -10.21 34.39 2.70
N THR A 247 -9.98 35.39 1.86
CA THR A 247 -9.41 36.68 2.26
C THR A 247 -10.54 37.65 2.60
N GLY A 248 -10.81 37.87 3.88
CA GLY A 248 -11.85 38.80 4.33
C GLY A 248 -12.59 38.32 5.58
N ASN A 249 -13.73 38.94 5.87
CA ASN A 249 -14.58 38.57 7.00
C ASN A 249 -15.34 37.27 6.68
N MET A 250 -15.05 36.20 7.42
CA MET A 250 -15.57 34.85 7.16
C MET A 250 -17.11 34.76 7.22
N LEU A 251 -17.75 35.66 7.98
CA LEU A 251 -19.20 35.70 8.14
C LEU A 251 -19.95 36.21 6.90
N ASP A 252 -19.25 36.90 6.00
CA ASP A 252 -19.84 37.45 4.77
C ASP A 252 -19.74 36.48 3.59
N ASN A 253 -19.01 35.37 3.75
CA ASN A 253 -18.86 34.35 2.72
C ASN A 253 -20.00 33.31 2.79
N VAL A 254 -21.10 33.62 2.11
CA VAL A 254 -22.30 32.76 2.05
C VAL A 254 -22.00 31.38 1.47
N GLU A 255 -21.07 31.28 0.50
CA GLU A 255 -20.65 29.98 -0.06
C GLU A 255 -19.98 29.11 1.00
N LEU A 256 -19.05 29.67 1.78
CA LEU A 256 -18.38 28.96 2.87
C LEU A 256 -19.38 28.47 3.93
N ILE A 257 -20.38 29.27 4.29
CA ILE A 257 -21.42 28.88 5.26
C ILE A 257 -22.25 27.72 4.71
N SER A 258 -22.63 27.76 3.43
CA SER A 258 -23.36 26.67 2.78
C SER A 258 -22.54 25.38 2.73
N THR A 259 -21.25 25.46 2.37
CA THR A 259 -20.34 24.29 2.35
C THR A 259 -20.16 23.68 3.74
N LEU A 260 -20.05 24.52 4.78
CA LEU A 260 -19.99 24.10 6.18
C LEU A 260 -21.25 23.32 6.62
N GLU A 261 -22.43 23.84 6.29
CA GLU A 261 -23.71 23.23 6.65
C GLU A 261 -23.90 21.89 5.92
N GLU A 262 -23.57 21.82 4.63
CA GLU A 262 -23.57 20.56 3.88
C GLU A 262 -22.57 19.54 4.44
N THR A 263 -21.36 19.99 4.77
CA THR A 263 -20.30 19.11 5.32
C THR A 263 -20.73 18.53 6.65
N LYS A 264 -21.33 19.36 7.51
CA LYS A 264 -21.86 18.91 8.80
C LYS A 264 -23.00 17.92 8.63
N SER A 265 -23.98 18.21 7.78
CA SER A 265 -25.11 17.31 7.53
C SER A 265 -24.64 15.95 7.02
N LYS A 266 -23.73 15.93 6.02
CA LYS A 266 -23.16 14.69 5.50
C LYS A 266 -22.36 13.94 6.56
N ALA A 267 -21.67 14.64 7.46
CA ALA A 267 -20.92 14.00 8.54
C ALA A 267 -21.82 13.36 9.60
N ASP A 268 -22.93 14.01 9.94
CA ASP A 268 -23.92 13.46 10.87
C ASP A 268 -24.59 12.22 10.27
N GLU A 269 -24.96 12.24 8.98
CA GLU A 269 -25.50 11.08 8.25
C GLU A 269 -24.54 9.87 8.21
N VAL A 270 -23.24 10.12 8.12
CA VAL A 270 -22.22 9.07 8.14
C VAL A 270 -22.03 8.50 9.55
N ASN A 271 -22.12 9.34 10.59
CA ASN A 271 -21.97 8.89 11.99
C ASN A 271 -23.19 8.13 12.52
N GLU A 272 -24.38 8.36 11.97
CA GLU A 272 -25.60 7.63 12.35
C GLU A 272 -25.69 6.21 11.77
N LYS A 273 -24.85 5.87 10.78
CA LYS A 273 -24.81 4.55 10.11
C LYS A 273 -23.74 3.65 10.68
#